data_AF-A0A3C0DSQ0-F1
#
_entry.id   AF-A0A3C0DSQ0-F1
#
_cell.length_a   1.000
_cell.length_b   1.000
_cell.length_c   1.000
_cell.angle_alpha   90.00
_cell.angle_beta   90.00
_cell.angle_gamma   90.00
#
_symmetry.space_group_name_H-M   'P 1'
#
loop_
_entity.id
_entity.type
_entity.pdbx_description
1 polymer ?
#
loop_
_entity_poly.entity_id
_entity_poly.type
_entity_poly.pdbx_seq_one_letter_code
_entity_poly.pdbx_strand_id
1 'polypeptide(L)'
;MEQYCLDCHSGETQEGNLNLESLDFEYDQRKSLDKWILIHDKVHSGEMPPKKKQRPDAQELATFLKPLAATLKQADRERVEIAGRASIRRLNRFEFENSLRERLHAPWLLVADMLPEDGTAHLFNKVGERLDVSHVQITKFYEAAEYALRTALNTVAHKSNTQKFYAREEGHMKSALRWKPNIQTAATRASIPLLGTTPQPEIIRGNQPMTVGPSNPEVREQEAVGFVSGTYTATTKYDFTRVRIPIDGRYKIRMKTYTFLAGPNGASGGNDHGLTGGR
;
A
#
# COMPACT_ATOMS: atom_id res chain seq x y z
N MET A 1 27.19 34.18 -32.99
CA MET A 1 26.05 35.01 -32.48
C MET A 1 25.40 35.74 -33.65
N GLU A 2 26.13 36.66 -34.30
CA GLU A 2 25.61 37.48 -35.41
C GLU A 2 25.10 36.64 -36.60
N GLN A 3 25.89 35.68 -37.08
CA GLN A 3 25.57 34.92 -38.31
C GLN A 3 24.38 33.96 -38.23
N TYR A 4 24.04 33.49 -37.03
CA TYR A 4 23.10 32.36 -36.87
C TYR A 4 21.93 32.64 -35.93
N CYS A 5 22.02 33.68 -35.09
CA CYS A 5 21.04 33.93 -34.03
C CYS A 5 20.35 35.30 -34.15
N LEU A 6 21.11 36.37 -34.40
CA LEU A 6 20.59 37.75 -34.32
C LEU A 6 19.63 38.11 -35.45
N ASP A 7 19.65 37.39 -36.58
CA ASP A 7 18.68 37.55 -37.67
C ASP A 7 17.21 37.29 -37.24
N CYS A 8 17.00 36.50 -36.19
CA CYS A 8 15.67 36.10 -35.72
C CYS A 8 15.42 36.42 -34.23
N HIS A 9 16.46 36.76 -33.47
CA HIS A 9 16.42 36.96 -32.01
C HIS A 9 17.12 38.26 -31.57
N SER A 10 16.93 39.34 -32.31
CA SER A 10 17.37 40.70 -31.98
C SER A 10 16.28 41.52 -31.28
N GLY A 11 16.58 42.77 -30.90
CA GLY A 11 15.57 43.71 -30.40
C GLY A 11 14.45 43.99 -31.40
N GLU A 12 14.77 43.99 -32.71
CA GLU A 12 13.82 44.21 -33.80
C GLU A 12 13.02 42.95 -34.15
N THR A 13 13.66 41.77 -34.10
CA THR A 13 13.06 40.48 -34.45
C THR A 13 13.16 39.52 -33.28
N GLN A 14 12.03 39.25 -32.62
CA GLN A 14 11.96 38.46 -31.38
C GLN A 14 11.21 37.14 -31.57
N GLU A 15 11.63 36.33 -32.54
CA GLU A 15 10.99 35.04 -32.77
C GLU A 15 11.03 34.17 -31.50
N GLY A 16 9.91 33.52 -31.18
CA GLY A 16 9.80 32.72 -29.95
C GLY A 16 9.87 33.53 -28.64
N ASN A 17 9.61 34.85 -28.69
CA ASN A 17 9.70 35.77 -27.55
C ASN A 17 11.10 35.81 -26.92
N LEU A 18 12.14 35.65 -27.76
CA LEU A 18 13.54 35.69 -27.35
C LEU A 18 14.26 36.87 -28.01
N ASN A 19 14.79 37.77 -27.17
CA ASN A 19 15.73 38.81 -27.58
C ASN A 19 17.08 38.52 -26.92
N LEU A 20 18.11 38.25 -27.72
CA LEU A 20 19.46 37.95 -27.25
C LEU A 20 20.28 39.21 -26.95
N GLU A 21 19.91 40.37 -27.49
CA GLU A 21 20.61 41.64 -27.25
C GLU A 21 20.32 42.19 -25.85
N SER A 22 19.13 41.89 -25.32
CA SER A 22 18.73 42.25 -23.95
C SER A 22 18.88 41.09 -22.96
N LEU A 23 19.43 39.95 -23.38
CA LEU A 23 19.61 38.80 -22.51
C LEU A 23 20.97 38.91 -21.82
N ASP A 24 20.94 39.19 -20.53
CA ASP A 24 22.16 39.26 -19.73
C ASP A 24 22.89 37.91 -19.73
N PHE A 25 24.23 37.99 -19.78
CA PHE A 25 25.11 36.83 -19.60
C PHE A 25 25.37 36.53 -18.12
N GLU A 26 24.63 37.17 -17.23
CA GLU A 26 24.61 36.85 -15.80
C GLU A 26 23.65 35.68 -15.56
N TYR A 27 24.19 34.60 -14.99
CA TYR A 27 23.49 33.33 -14.74
C TYR A 27 22.95 33.23 -13.31
N ASP A 28 23.13 34.28 -12.51
CA ASP A 28 22.65 34.41 -11.13
C ASP A 28 21.12 34.60 -11.07
N GLN A 29 20.54 35.26 -12.08
CA GLN A 29 19.11 35.46 -12.21
C GLN A 29 18.44 34.24 -12.82
N ARG A 30 17.49 33.64 -12.09
CA ARG A 30 16.80 32.41 -12.50
C ARG A 30 16.17 32.49 -13.90
N LYS A 31 15.56 33.63 -14.22
CA LYS A 31 14.93 33.84 -15.55
C LYS A 31 15.94 33.86 -16.70
N SER A 32 17.13 34.42 -16.48
CA SER A 32 18.20 34.42 -17.49
C SER A 32 18.77 33.01 -17.66
N LEU A 33 19.06 32.34 -16.55
CA LEU A 33 19.54 30.96 -16.53
C LEU A 33 18.60 30.00 -17.28
N ASP A 34 17.29 30.05 -16.99
CA ASP A 34 16.29 29.18 -17.64
C ASP A 34 16.23 29.43 -19.16
N LYS A 35 16.40 30.68 -19.62
CA LYS A 35 16.49 31.01 -21.06
C LYS A 35 17.75 30.46 -21.69
N TRP A 36 18.91 30.60 -21.05
CA TRP A 36 20.18 30.06 -21.55
C TRP A 36 20.21 28.53 -21.59
N ILE A 37 19.58 27.87 -20.61
CA ILE A 37 19.36 26.41 -20.64
C ILE A 37 18.52 26.04 -21.85
N LEU A 38 17.41 26.75 -22.09
CA LEU A 38 16.56 26.48 -23.25
C LEU A 38 17.31 26.70 -24.58
N ILE A 39 18.11 27.77 -24.69
CA ILE A 39 18.95 28.02 -25.87
C ILE A 39 19.95 26.88 -26.08
N HIS A 40 20.67 26.49 -25.03
CA HIS A 40 21.60 25.36 -25.06
C HIS A 40 20.90 24.10 -25.56
N ASP A 41 19.75 23.75 -24.99
CA ASP A 41 19.03 22.51 -25.30
C ASP A 41 18.49 22.50 -26.73
N LYS A 42 17.99 23.64 -27.23
CA LYS A 42 17.49 23.78 -28.62
C LYS A 42 18.59 23.73 -29.66
N VAL A 43 19.77 24.29 -29.35
CA VAL A 43 20.95 24.19 -30.23
C VAL A 43 21.53 22.77 -30.18
N HIS A 44 21.61 22.17 -28.99
CA HIS A 44 22.10 20.81 -28.80
C HIS A 44 21.20 19.76 -29.48
N SER A 45 19.87 19.93 -29.45
CA SER A 45 18.92 19.05 -30.13
C SER A 45 18.86 19.27 -31.64
N GLY A 46 19.55 20.30 -32.17
CA GLY A 46 19.55 20.65 -33.59
C GLY A 46 18.20 21.22 -34.09
N GLU A 47 17.34 21.64 -33.17
CA GLU A 47 16.12 22.39 -33.48
C GLU A 47 16.45 23.80 -33.98
N MET A 48 17.46 24.43 -33.37
CA MET A 48 17.97 25.75 -33.75
C MET A 48 19.40 25.67 -34.29
N PRO A 49 19.73 26.37 -35.40
CA PRO A 49 18.81 27.13 -36.27
C PRO A 49 17.83 26.23 -37.05
N PRO A 50 16.64 26.74 -37.47
CA PRO A 50 15.66 25.94 -38.23
C PRO A 50 16.25 25.36 -39.52
N LYS A 51 15.70 24.25 -40.02
CA LYS A 51 16.21 23.56 -41.23
C LYS A 51 16.31 24.44 -42.49
N LYS A 52 15.56 25.55 -42.55
CA LYS A 52 15.54 26.49 -43.67
C LYS A 52 16.61 27.58 -43.59
N LYS A 53 17.35 27.67 -42.49
CA LYS A 53 18.40 28.66 -42.25
C LYS A 53 19.77 27.99 -42.29
N GLN A 54 20.81 28.80 -42.46
CA GLN A 54 22.19 28.33 -42.39
C GLN A 54 22.46 27.75 -41.00
N ARG A 55 23.09 26.56 -40.94
CA ARG A 55 23.42 25.88 -39.69
C ARG A 55 24.93 25.89 -39.50
N PRO A 56 25.41 26.12 -38.25
CA PRO A 56 26.82 26.00 -37.96
C PRO A 56 27.30 24.56 -38.17
N ASP A 57 28.58 24.40 -38.48
CA ASP A 57 29.17 23.06 -38.55
C ASP A 57 29.35 22.44 -37.16
N ALA A 58 29.78 21.17 -37.11
CA ALA A 58 29.95 20.45 -35.86
C ALA A 58 31.00 21.08 -34.92
N GLN A 59 32.03 21.70 -35.48
CA GLN A 59 33.12 22.31 -34.72
C GLN A 59 32.69 23.66 -34.13
N GLU A 60 31.95 24.47 -34.90
CA GLU A 60 31.32 25.70 -34.43
C GLU A 60 30.31 25.43 -33.32
N LEU A 61 29.45 24.41 -33.50
CA LEU A 61 28.49 23.99 -32.46
C LEU A 61 29.20 23.56 -31.18
N ALA A 62 30.28 22.76 -31.28
CA ALA A 62 31.04 22.34 -30.12
C ALA A 62 31.71 23.52 -29.39
N THR A 63 32.19 24.50 -30.15
CA THR A 63 32.82 25.72 -29.62
C THR A 63 31.82 26.59 -28.84
N PHE A 64 30.53 26.57 -29.21
CA PHE A 64 29.47 27.24 -28.48
C PHE A 64 28.95 26.42 -27.29
N LEU A 65 28.57 25.16 -27.52
CA LEU A 65 27.87 24.34 -26.54
C LEU A 65 28.75 23.95 -25.34
N LYS A 66 30.02 23.61 -25.58
CA LYS A 66 30.91 23.12 -24.52
C LYS A 66 31.17 24.15 -23.41
N PRO A 67 31.57 25.40 -23.70
CA PRO A 67 31.74 26.42 -22.66
C PRO A 67 30.41 26.81 -22.04
N LEU A 68 29.33 26.96 -22.81
CA LEU A 68 28.00 27.27 -22.26
C LEU A 68 27.53 26.20 -21.27
N ALA A 69 27.66 24.92 -21.62
CA ALA A 69 27.31 23.82 -20.73
C ALA A 69 28.15 23.82 -19.45
N ALA A 70 29.45 24.18 -19.53
CA ALA A 70 30.30 24.28 -18.36
C ALA A 70 29.82 25.41 -17.42
N THR A 71 29.51 26.58 -17.97
CA THR A 71 29.02 27.73 -17.20
C THR A 71 27.65 27.46 -16.57
N LEU A 72 26.70 26.89 -17.34
CA LEU A 72 25.38 26.53 -16.83
C LEU A 72 25.46 25.50 -15.69
N LYS A 73 26.34 24.50 -15.81
CA LYS A 73 26.58 23.51 -14.74
C LYS A 73 27.21 24.14 -13.51
N GLN A 74 28.10 25.12 -13.69
CA GLN A 74 28.73 25.82 -12.57
C GLN A 74 27.69 26.68 -11.82
N ALA A 75 26.89 27.46 -12.55
CA ALA A 75 25.81 28.25 -11.96
C ALA A 75 24.78 27.38 -11.21
N ASP A 76 24.40 26.21 -11.76
CA ASP A 76 23.50 25.30 -11.06
C ASP A 76 24.13 24.72 -9.77
N ARG A 77 25.43 24.41 -9.78
CA ARG A 77 26.15 23.95 -8.57
C ARG A 77 26.18 25.02 -7.49
N GLU A 78 26.55 26.24 -7.83
CA GLU A 78 26.58 27.37 -6.89
C GLU A 78 25.19 27.62 -6.28
N ARG A 79 24.14 27.60 -7.13
CA ARG A 79 22.76 27.68 -6.67
C ARG A 79 22.41 26.56 -5.69
N VAL A 80 22.81 25.33 -5.98
CA VAL A 80 22.56 24.17 -5.13
C VAL A 80 23.33 24.25 -3.80
N GLU A 81 24.54 24.79 -3.80
CA GLU A 81 25.32 25.00 -2.57
C GLU A 81 24.65 26.04 -1.65
N ILE A 82 24.09 27.10 -2.22
CA ILE A 82 23.43 28.17 -1.46
C ILE A 82 22.03 27.77 -1.00
N ALA A 83 21.20 27.25 -1.90
CA ALA A 83 19.76 27.06 -1.67
C ALA A 83 19.33 25.59 -1.51
N GLY A 84 20.25 24.64 -1.72
CA GLY A 84 19.94 23.22 -1.79
C GLY A 84 19.38 22.79 -3.15
N ARG A 85 19.31 21.47 -3.36
CA ARG A 85 18.73 20.88 -4.58
C ARG A 85 17.21 21.02 -4.67
N ALA A 86 16.54 21.10 -3.52
CA ALA A 86 15.10 21.18 -3.40
C ALA A 86 14.74 22.09 -2.24
N SER A 87 13.52 22.63 -2.25
CA SER A 87 12.99 23.37 -1.12
C SER A 87 12.92 22.48 0.12
N ILE A 88 13.20 23.09 1.28
CA ILE A 88 12.99 22.42 2.56
C ILE A 88 11.50 22.11 2.68
N ARG A 89 11.18 20.84 2.94
CA ARG A 89 9.81 20.37 3.14
C ARG A 89 9.76 19.45 4.34
N ARG A 90 8.60 19.38 4.99
CA ARG A 90 8.31 18.31 5.95
C ARG A 90 8.08 16.98 5.23
N LEU A 91 8.11 15.89 6.01
CA LEU A 91 7.55 14.62 5.57
C LEU A 91 6.03 14.76 5.41
N ASN A 92 5.50 14.15 4.35
CA ASN A 92 4.06 14.02 4.20
C ASN A 92 3.52 12.97 5.20
N ARG A 93 2.20 12.87 5.38
CA ARG A 93 1.62 12.02 6.43
C ARG A 93 1.97 10.54 6.30
N PHE A 94 2.05 10.04 5.07
CA PHE A 94 2.43 8.66 4.78
C PHE A 94 3.94 8.43 4.92
N GLU A 95 4.76 9.39 4.53
CA GLU A 95 6.21 9.35 4.72
C GLU A 95 6.57 9.34 6.20
N PHE A 96 5.88 10.14 7.01
CA PHE A 96 6.05 10.15 8.47
C PHE A 96 5.63 8.82 9.11
N GLU A 97 4.44 8.30 8.76
CA GLU A 97 4.00 6.98 9.21
C GLU A 97 5.01 5.89 8.84
N ASN A 98 5.47 5.85 7.59
CA ASN A 98 6.42 4.84 7.14
C ASN A 98 7.78 4.99 7.85
N SER A 99 8.22 6.22 8.14
CA SER A 99 9.43 6.47 8.94
C SER A 99 9.28 5.89 10.36
N LEU A 100 8.12 6.06 11.00
CA LEU A 100 7.84 5.47 12.30
C LEU A 100 7.76 3.95 12.24
N ARG A 101 7.08 3.38 11.23
CA ARG A 101 7.00 1.93 11.02
C ARG A 101 8.38 1.30 10.88
N GLU A 102 9.26 1.93 10.11
CA GLU A 102 10.63 1.47 9.88
C GLU A 102 11.44 1.53 11.18
N ARG A 103 11.48 2.70 11.84
CA ARG A 103 12.32 2.91 13.04
C ARG A 103 11.85 2.14 14.26
N LEU A 104 10.55 1.94 14.41
CA LEU A 104 9.96 1.18 15.52
C LEU A 104 9.79 -0.31 15.19
N HIS A 105 10.17 -0.74 13.99
CA HIS A 105 9.93 -2.09 13.47
C HIS A 105 8.46 -2.55 13.61
N ALA A 106 7.53 -1.61 13.49
CA ALA A 106 6.10 -1.77 13.73
C ALA A 106 5.29 -1.56 12.44
N PRO A 107 5.35 -2.46 11.44
CA PRO A 107 4.67 -2.28 10.15
C PRO A 107 3.14 -2.21 10.25
N TRP A 108 2.55 -2.65 11.37
CA TRP A 108 1.11 -2.59 11.63
C TRP A 108 0.64 -1.22 12.15
N LEU A 109 1.56 -0.29 12.45
CA LEU A 109 1.22 1.04 12.94
C LEU A 109 0.46 1.84 11.87
N LEU A 110 -0.69 2.42 12.21
CA LEU A 110 -1.52 3.24 11.31
C LEU A 110 -1.77 4.61 11.98
N VAL A 111 -0.98 5.61 11.61
CA VAL A 111 -0.97 6.96 12.22
C VAL A 111 -1.07 8.09 11.21
N ALA A 112 -1.06 7.81 9.90
CA ALA A 112 -1.15 8.81 8.85
C ALA A 112 -2.43 9.68 8.99
N ASP A 113 -3.54 9.07 9.38
CA ASP A 113 -4.83 9.77 9.56
C ASP A 113 -4.91 10.56 10.88
N MET A 114 -3.89 10.47 11.75
CA MET A 114 -3.76 11.37 12.91
C MET A 114 -3.20 12.75 12.51
N LEU A 115 -2.65 12.86 11.30
CA LEU A 115 -2.10 14.10 10.76
C LEU A 115 -3.11 14.78 9.83
N PRO A 116 -3.11 16.12 9.76
CA PRO A 116 -3.87 16.85 8.75
C PRO A 116 -3.53 16.39 7.34
N GLU A 117 -4.48 16.53 6.42
CA GLU A 117 -4.28 16.18 5.02
C GLU A 117 -3.21 17.08 4.38
N ASP A 118 -2.36 16.47 3.54
CA ASP A 118 -1.28 17.18 2.85
C ASP A 118 -1.82 17.96 1.65
N GLY A 119 -1.23 19.13 1.39
CA GLY A 119 -1.49 19.87 0.17
C GLY A 119 -1.02 19.11 -1.07
N THR A 120 -1.85 19.11 -2.12
CA THR A 120 -1.50 18.54 -3.43
C THR A 120 -1.16 19.63 -4.45
N ALA A 121 -0.15 19.37 -5.29
CA ALA A 121 0.13 20.13 -6.51
C ALA A 121 0.52 19.18 -7.64
N HIS A 122 0.09 19.46 -8.87
CA HIS A 122 0.30 18.59 -10.03
C HIS A 122 -0.13 17.13 -9.79
N LEU A 123 -1.17 16.93 -8.97
CA LEU A 123 -1.66 15.61 -8.51
C LEU A 123 -0.69 14.82 -7.60
N PHE A 124 0.36 15.48 -7.08
CA PHE A 124 1.31 14.89 -6.13
C PHE A 124 1.22 15.55 -4.76
N ASN A 125 1.41 14.75 -3.70
CA ASN A 125 1.46 15.17 -2.29
C ASN A 125 2.89 15.14 -1.71
N LYS A 126 3.90 15.25 -2.58
CA LYS A 126 5.33 15.28 -2.23
C LYS A 126 6.03 16.56 -2.69
N VAL A 127 5.25 17.51 -3.21
CA VAL A 127 5.77 18.79 -3.72
C VAL A 127 6.07 19.70 -2.55
N GLY A 128 7.31 20.15 -2.42
CA GLY A 128 7.76 20.93 -1.27
C GLY A 128 6.97 22.23 -1.04
N GLU A 129 6.54 22.89 -2.12
CA GLU A 129 5.73 24.12 -2.08
C GLU A 129 4.34 23.93 -1.43
N ARG A 130 3.87 22.69 -1.27
CA ARG A 130 2.58 22.36 -0.65
C ARG A 130 2.73 21.62 0.68
N LEU A 131 3.97 21.50 1.17
CA LEU A 131 4.31 20.82 2.41
C LEU A 131 4.95 21.82 3.39
N ASP A 132 4.21 22.90 3.65
CA ASP A 132 4.51 23.86 4.70
C ASP A 132 4.24 23.29 6.10
N VAL A 133 4.81 23.95 7.11
CA VAL A 133 4.71 23.55 8.51
C VAL A 133 3.94 24.62 9.27
N SER A 134 2.78 24.27 9.79
CA SER A 134 2.01 25.09 10.72
C SER A 134 2.19 24.61 12.17
N HIS A 135 1.81 25.44 13.14
CA HIS A 135 1.81 25.01 14.54
C HIS A 135 0.95 23.77 14.77
N VAL A 136 -0.19 23.65 14.08
CA VAL A 136 -1.10 22.49 14.15
C VAL A 136 -0.38 21.24 13.68
N GLN A 137 0.36 21.35 12.59
CA GLN A 137 1.10 20.23 12.03
C GLN A 137 2.17 19.73 13.02
N ILE A 138 2.90 20.63 13.67
CA ILE A 138 3.92 20.29 14.67
C ILE A 138 3.27 19.55 15.85
N THR A 139 2.18 20.10 16.40
CA THR A 139 1.44 19.45 17.50
C THR A 139 0.99 18.05 17.11
N LYS A 140 0.43 17.87 15.91
CA LYS A 140 -0.03 16.56 15.43
C LYS A 140 1.11 15.58 15.17
N PHE A 141 2.28 16.03 14.72
CA PHE A 141 3.45 15.17 14.64
C PHE A 141 3.89 14.66 16.02
N TYR A 142 3.90 15.52 17.05
CA TYR A 142 4.23 15.10 18.41
C TYR A 142 3.21 14.11 18.97
N GLU A 143 1.91 14.38 18.83
CA GLU A 143 0.85 13.47 19.28
C GLU A 143 0.95 12.10 18.58
N ALA A 144 1.14 12.09 17.25
CA ALA A 144 1.29 10.86 16.49
C ALA A 144 2.57 10.08 16.85
N ALA A 145 3.68 10.78 17.08
CA ALA A 145 4.92 10.18 17.54
C ALA A 145 4.80 9.58 18.94
N GLU A 146 4.17 10.30 19.88
CA GLU A 146 3.95 9.80 21.24
C GLU A 146 3.05 8.55 21.22
N TYR A 147 1.95 8.60 20.47
CA TYR A 147 1.07 7.45 20.30
C TYR A 147 1.83 6.26 19.70
N ALA A 148 2.58 6.46 18.62
CA ALA A 148 3.37 5.42 17.97
C ALA A 148 4.39 4.77 18.92
N LEU A 149 5.12 5.59 19.69
CA LEU A 149 6.08 5.11 20.67
C LEU A 149 5.39 4.30 21.77
N ARG A 150 4.29 4.79 22.34
CA ARG A 150 3.53 4.08 23.37
C ARG A 150 2.99 2.75 22.84
N THR A 151 2.42 2.73 21.64
CA THR A 151 1.91 1.50 21.01
C THR A 151 3.04 0.49 20.83
N ALA A 152 4.18 0.90 20.25
CA ALA A 152 5.33 0.01 20.06
C ALA A 152 5.89 -0.53 21.39
N LEU A 153 6.03 0.33 22.41
CA LEU A 153 6.49 -0.08 23.75
C LEU A 153 5.51 -1.06 24.40
N ASN A 154 4.20 -0.80 24.30
CA ASN A 154 3.18 -1.70 24.84
C ASN A 154 3.23 -3.06 24.16
N THR A 155 3.42 -3.11 22.84
CA THR A 155 3.57 -4.38 22.09
C THR A 155 4.78 -5.18 22.59
N VAL A 156 5.93 -4.52 22.81
CA VAL A 156 7.15 -5.18 23.29
C VAL A 156 7.02 -5.63 24.75
N ALA A 157 6.35 -4.83 25.58
CA ALA A 157 6.09 -5.15 26.99
C ALA A 157 5.04 -6.26 27.16
N HIS A 158 4.17 -6.47 26.16
CA HIS A 158 3.15 -7.50 26.20
C HIS A 158 3.78 -8.89 26.11
N LYS A 159 3.64 -9.68 27.18
CA LYS A 159 4.16 -11.06 27.20
C LYS A 159 3.46 -11.91 26.15
N SER A 160 4.25 -12.57 25.30
CA SER A 160 3.71 -13.49 24.31
C SER A 160 2.98 -14.66 24.99
N ASN A 161 1.75 -14.93 24.55
CA ASN A 161 0.96 -16.06 25.00
C ASN A 161 0.52 -16.90 23.79
N THR A 162 0.70 -18.21 23.88
CA THR A 162 0.18 -19.14 22.88
C THR A 162 -1.21 -19.57 23.27
N GLN A 163 -2.20 -19.18 22.48
CA GLN A 163 -3.58 -19.64 22.63
C GLN A 163 -3.93 -20.61 21.50
N LYS A 164 -4.69 -21.65 21.85
CA LYS A 164 -5.21 -22.64 20.90
C LYS A 164 -6.73 -22.54 20.86
N PHE A 165 -7.28 -22.51 19.66
CA PHE A 165 -8.72 -22.45 19.42
C PHE A 165 -9.11 -23.67 18.58
N TYR A 166 -10.25 -24.27 18.91
CA TYR A 166 -10.76 -25.47 18.25
C TYR A 166 -11.99 -25.11 17.42
N ALA A 167 -12.00 -25.52 16.15
CA ALA A 167 -13.11 -25.24 15.22
C ALA A 167 -14.47 -25.69 15.77
N ARG A 168 -14.51 -26.82 16.49
CA ARG A 168 -15.73 -27.38 17.09
C ARG A 168 -16.32 -26.57 18.22
N GLU A 169 -15.58 -25.59 18.74
CA GLU A 169 -16.05 -24.70 19.79
C GLU A 169 -16.48 -23.33 19.26
N GLU A 170 -16.30 -23.06 17.96
CA GLU A 170 -16.72 -21.81 17.33
C GLU A 170 -18.24 -21.80 17.13
N GLY A 171 -18.90 -20.80 17.71
CA GLY A 171 -20.35 -20.68 17.67
C GLY A 171 -20.92 -20.59 16.26
N HIS A 172 -20.25 -19.85 15.37
CA HIS A 172 -20.69 -19.68 13.98
C HIS A 172 -20.64 -21.01 13.21
N MET A 173 -19.56 -21.78 13.35
CA MET A 173 -19.41 -23.11 12.75
C MET A 173 -20.42 -24.11 13.31
N LYS A 174 -20.65 -24.12 14.63
CA LYS A 174 -21.70 -24.95 15.27
C LYS A 174 -23.10 -24.60 14.78
N SER A 175 -23.39 -23.30 14.61
CA SER A 175 -24.71 -22.83 14.21
C SER A 175 -25.10 -23.26 12.79
N ALA A 176 -24.12 -23.61 11.97
CA ALA A 176 -24.28 -24.07 10.60
C ALA A 176 -24.53 -25.59 10.48
N LEU A 177 -24.46 -26.33 11.58
CA LEU A 177 -24.57 -27.80 11.61
C LEU A 177 -25.96 -28.28 11.17
N ARG A 178 -26.99 -27.57 11.61
CA ARG A 178 -28.39 -28.00 11.47
C ARG A 178 -29.12 -27.19 10.40
N TRP A 179 -30.03 -27.86 9.72
CA TRP A 179 -31.00 -27.21 8.85
C TRP A 179 -31.84 -26.21 9.65
N LYS A 180 -32.12 -25.05 9.06
CA LYS A 180 -32.96 -24.00 9.63
C LYS A 180 -33.88 -23.45 8.55
N PRO A 181 -35.20 -23.34 8.81
CA PRO A 181 -36.12 -22.71 7.87
C PRO A 181 -35.60 -21.34 7.46
N ASN A 182 -35.65 -21.02 6.17
CA ASN A 182 -35.31 -19.72 5.57
C ASN A 182 -33.87 -19.20 5.77
N ILE A 183 -33.00 -19.91 6.50
CA ILE A 183 -31.63 -19.47 6.82
C ILE A 183 -30.61 -20.47 6.26
N GLN A 184 -30.80 -21.75 6.56
CA GLN A 184 -29.86 -22.82 6.28
C GLN A 184 -30.61 -24.01 5.71
N THR A 185 -30.92 -23.94 4.41
CA THR A 185 -31.82 -24.89 3.76
C THR A 185 -31.14 -25.92 2.87
N ALA A 186 -29.83 -25.79 2.64
CA ALA A 186 -29.06 -26.66 1.77
C ALA A 186 -27.99 -27.44 2.55
N ALA A 187 -27.93 -28.76 2.32
CA ALA A 187 -26.92 -29.64 2.92
C ALA A 187 -25.49 -29.23 2.56
N THR A 188 -25.29 -28.68 1.35
CA THR A 188 -24.00 -28.14 0.89
C THR A 188 -23.52 -26.94 1.69
N ARG A 189 -24.38 -26.30 2.49
CA ARG A 189 -24.00 -25.15 3.34
C ARG A 189 -23.73 -25.56 4.78
N ALA A 190 -23.96 -26.84 5.13
CA ALA A 190 -23.85 -27.35 6.49
C ALA A 190 -22.40 -27.58 6.90
N SER A 191 -22.12 -27.34 8.18
CA SER A 191 -20.86 -27.77 8.77
C SER A 191 -20.90 -29.27 9.07
N ILE A 192 -19.78 -29.95 8.87
CA ILE A 192 -19.66 -31.40 9.04
C ILE A 192 -18.67 -31.66 10.20
N PRO A 193 -19.11 -32.23 11.33
CA PRO A 193 -18.19 -32.62 12.40
C PRO A 193 -17.33 -33.80 11.94
N LEU A 194 -16.01 -33.65 11.99
CA LEU A 194 -15.05 -34.67 11.55
C LEU A 194 -14.09 -35.04 12.67
N LEU A 195 -13.83 -36.33 12.88
CA LEU A 195 -12.71 -36.82 13.69
C LEU A 195 -11.65 -37.34 12.72
N GLY A 196 -10.55 -36.60 12.56
CA GLY A 196 -9.68 -36.78 11.41
C GLY A 196 -10.50 -36.58 10.12
N THR A 197 -10.44 -37.51 9.18
CA THR A 197 -11.24 -37.45 7.95
C THR A 197 -12.62 -38.09 8.07
N THR A 198 -12.98 -38.61 9.24
CA THR A 198 -14.20 -39.42 9.43
C THR A 198 -15.37 -38.56 9.93
N PRO A 199 -16.52 -38.53 9.24
CA PRO A 199 -17.70 -37.78 9.71
C PRO A 199 -18.34 -38.40 10.94
N GLN A 200 -18.87 -37.55 11.83
CA GLN A 200 -19.54 -37.94 13.07
C GLN A 200 -21.04 -37.60 13.04
N PRO A 201 -21.88 -38.44 12.42
CA PRO A 201 -23.29 -38.14 12.22
C PRO A 201 -24.11 -38.07 13.51
N GLU A 202 -23.72 -38.79 14.57
CA GLU A 202 -24.40 -38.73 15.88
C GLU A 202 -24.38 -37.33 16.50
N ILE A 203 -23.37 -36.51 16.19
CA ILE A 203 -23.30 -35.10 16.63
C ILE A 203 -24.35 -34.26 15.90
N ILE A 204 -24.56 -34.51 14.60
CA ILE A 204 -25.61 -33.85 13.81
C ILE A 204 -26.98 -34.20 14.39
N ARG A 205 -27.22 -35.49 14.69
CA ARG A 205 -28.46 -35.99 15.32
C ARG A 205 -28.67 -35.49 16.75
N GLY A 206 -27.60 -35.05 17.43
CA GLY A 206 -27.64 -34.56 18.81
C GLY A 206 -27.53 -35.66 19.87
N ASN A 207 -27.15 -36.87 19.48
CA ASN A 207 -26.92 -37.99 20.39
C ASN A 207 -25.53 -37.91 21.05
N GLN A 208 -24.61 -37.13 20.49
CA GLN A 208 -23.26 -36.92 21.01
C GLN A 208 -22.95 -35.42 21.13
N PRO A 209 -22.10 -35.03 22.11
CA PRO A 209 -21.66 -33.65 22.24
C PRO A 209 -20.75 -33.26 21.06
N MET A 210 -20.67 -31.95 20.80
CA MET A 210 -19.85 -31.42 19.70
C MET A 210 -18.36 -31.70 19.89
N THR A 211 -17.89 -31.70 21.14
CA THR A 211 -16.48 -31.93 21.49
C THR A 211 -16.39 -32.87 22.69
N VAL A 212 -15.34 -33.67 22.73
CA VAL A 212 -14.94 -34.43 23.93
C VAL A 212 -14.42 -33.51 25.05
N GLY A 213 -14.05 -32.28 24.72
CA GLY A 213 -13.56 -31.29 25.68
C GLY A 213 -12.17 -31.63 26.23
N PRO A 214 -11.75 -31.01 27.35
CA PRO A 214 -10.40 -31.17 27.89
C PRO A 214 -10.14 -32.55 28.51
N SER A 215 -11.16 -33.39 28.67
CA SER A 215 -11.04 -34.73 29.29
C SER A 215 -10.28 -35.74 28.41
N ASN A 216 -10.28 -35.56 27.08
CA ASN A 216 -9.52 -36.40 26.16
C ASN A 216 -8.77 -35.55 25.12
N PRO A 217 -7.55 -35.09 25.45
CA PRO A 217 -6.77 -34.21 24.58
C PRO A 217 -6.41 -34.82 23.24
N GLU A 218 -6.08 -36.12 23.19
CA GLU A 218 -5.63 -36.79 21.96
C GLU A 218 -6.74 -36.80 20.89
N VAL A 219 -7.96 -37.12 21.30
CA VAL A 219 -9.14 -37.09 20.42
C VAL A 219 -9.48 -35.65 20.05
N ARG A 220 -9.42 -34.70 21.00
CA ARG A 220 -9.70 -33.28 20.76
C ARG A 220 -8.78 -32.65 19.70
N GLU A 221 -7.52 -33.07 19.61
CA GLU A 221 -6.58 -32.59 18.56
C GLU A 221 -6.91 -33.08 17.14
N GLN A 222 -7.78 -34.10 17.02
CA GLN A 222 -8.27 -34.62 15.75
C GLN A 222 -9.66 -34.07 15.39
N GLU A 223 -10.31 -33.37 16.32
CA GLU A 223 -11.61 -32.76 16.09
C GLU A 223 -11.51 -31.60 15.08
N ALA A 224 -12.23 -31.73 13.98
CA ALA A 224 -12.37 -30.67 12.99
C ALA A 224 -13.83 -30.42 12.63
N VAL A 225 -14.02 -29.34 11.89
CA VAL A 225 -15.26 -28.99 11.22
C VAL A 225 -14.96 -28.84 9.73
N GLY A 226 -15.56 -29.71 8.93
CA GLY A 226 -15.49 -29.68 7.48
C GLY A 226 -16.59 -28.81 6.88
N PHE A 227 -16.28 -28.16 5.77
CA PHE A 227 -17.23 -27.44 4.93
C PHE A 227 -17.04 -27.87 3.49
N VAL A 228 -18.12 -28.09 2.77
CA VAL A 228 -18.06 -28.30 1.32
C VAL A 228 -18.20 -26.94 0.63
N SER A 229 -17.32 -26.66 -0.33
CA SER A 229 -17.38 -25.42 -1.12
C SER A 229 -17.80 -25.75 -2.54
N GLY A 230 -18.91 -25.16 -2.98
CA GLY A 230 -19.45 -25.29 -4.33
C GLY A 230 -19.28 -24.01 -5.15
N THR A 231 -19.64 -24.05 -6.42
CA THR A 231 -19.55 -22.92 -7.36
C THR A 231 -20.55 -21.79 -7.08
N TYR A 232 -21.65 -22.09 -6.40
CA TYR A 232 -22.67 -21.11 -6.02
C TYR A 232 -22.45 -20.63 -4.58
N THR A 233 -21.97 -19.39 -4.43
CA THR A 233 -21.76 -18.70 -3.15
C THR A 233 -21.02 -19.53 -2.09
N ALA A 234 -19.69 -19.40 -2.06
CA ALA A 234 -18.91 -19.79 -0.90
C ALA A 234 -19.38 -18.95 0.30
N THR A 235 -20.34 -19.46 1.09
CA THR A 235 -20.59 -18.87 2.40
C THR A 235 -19.38 -19.27 3.25
N THR A 236 -18.40 -18.39 3.36
CA THR A 236 -17.23 -18.57 4.22
C THR A 236 -17.70 -18.56 5.67
N LYS A 237 -17.91 -19.74 6.26
CA LYS A 237 -18.44 -19.93 7.63
C LYS A 237 -17.39 -20.44 8.62
N TYR A 238 -16.11 -20.37 8.25
CA TYR A 238 -14.99 -20.88 9.03
C TYR A 238 -14.32 -19.77 9.87
N ASP A 239 -15.14 -18.93 10.51
CA ASP A 239 -14.68 -17.81 11.34
C ASP A 239 -14.31 -18.27 12.75
N PHE A 240 -13.12 -17.87 13.20
CA PHE A 240 -12.69 -18.02 14.59
C PHE A 240 -13.00 -16.74 15.37
N THR A 241 -14.27 -16.54 15.72
CA THR A 241 -14.74 -15.30 16.38
C THR A 241 -14.31 -15.19 17.84
N ARG A 242 -13.87 -16.31 18.43
CA ARG A 242 -13.29 -16.32 19.79
C ARG A 242 -11.86 -15.80 19.85
N VAL A 243 -11.17 -15.69 18.73
CA VAL A 243 -9.83 -15.09 18.68
C VAL A 243 -9.98 -13.59 18.93
N ARG A 244 -9.53 -13.12 20.09
CA ARG A 244 -9.48 -11.70 20.45
C ARG A 244 -8.04 -11.24 20.38
N ILE A 245 -7.77 -10.20 19.60
CA ILE A 245 -6.45 -9.59 19.50
C ILE A 245 -6.28 -8.69 20.73
N PRO A 246 -5.36 -9.00 21.66
CA PRO A 246 -5.22 -8.25 22.91
C PRO A 246 -4.54 -6.89 22.72
N ILE A 247 -3.65 -6.78 21.72
CA ILE A 247 -2.87 -5.57 21.44
C ILE A 247 -2.44 -5.52 19.97
N ASP A 248 -2.10 -4.37 19.44
CA ASP A 248 -1.47 -4.27 18.13
C ASP A 248 -0.09 -4.95 18.13
N GLY A 249 0.24 -5.68 17.06
CA GLY A 249 1.49 -6.43 17.04
C GLY A 249 1.62 -7.42 15.90
N ARG A 250 2.76 -8.12 15.88
CA ARG A 250 2.99 -9.29 15.05
C ARG A 250 2.50 -10.55 15.76
N TYR A 251 1.66 -11.30 15.07
CA TYR A 251 1.12 -12.57 15.55
C TYR A 251 1.60 -13.73 14.67
N LYS A 252 2.07 -14.81 15.30
CA LYS A 252 2.36 -16.06 14.59
C LYS A 252 1.12 -16.95 14.63
N ILE A 253 0.42 -17.02 13.51
CA ILE A 253 -0.76 -17.88 13.36
C ILE A 253 -0.32 -19.24 12.83
N ARG A 254 -0.78 -20.32 13.46
CA ARG A 254 -0.62 -21.71 12.99
C ARG A 254 -1.99 -22.30 12.80
N MET A 255 -2.27 -22.77 11.58
CA MET A 255 -3.53 -23.42 11.23
C MET A 255 -3.28 -24.90 10.94
N LYS A 256 -4.14 -25.76 11.46
CA LYS A 256 -4.17 -27.20 11.13
C LYS A 256 -5.41 -27.45 10.28
N THR A 257 -5.22 -27.60 8.98
CA THR A 257 -6.28 -27.83 8.01
C THR A 257 -5.95 -29.05 7.16
N TYR A 258 -6.98 -29.71 6.66
CA TYR A 258 -6.83 -30.83 5.73
C TYR A 258 -8.09 -30.94 4.87
N THR A 259 -7.90 -31.52 3.69
CA THR A 259 -8.99 -31.83 2.77
C THR A 259 -9.65 -33.14 3.20
N PHE A 260 -10.96 -33.23 3.05
CA PHE A 260 -11.72 -34.46 3.24
C PHE A 260 -12.60 -34.66 2.01
N LEU A 261 -12.90 -35.92 1.69
CA LEU A 261 -13.86 -36.25 0.65
C LEU A 261 -15.24 -36.35 1.28
N ALA A 262 -16.19 -35.62 0.69
CA ALA A 262 -17.59 -35.70 1.05
C ALA A 262 -18.37 -36.11 -0.20
N GLY A 263 -19.00 -37.28 -0.15
CA GLY A 263 -19.95 -37.72 -1.17
C GLY A 263 -21.37 -37.25 -0.85
N PRO A 264 -22.26 -37.09 -1.84
CA PRO A 264 -23.67 -36.89 -1.59
C PRO A 264 -24.21 -38.13 -0.87
N ASN A 265 -24.72 -37.96 0.35
CA ASN A 265 -25.38 -39.04 1.08
C ASN A 265 -26.88 -38.75 1.16
N GLY A 266 -27.53 -38.89 0.00
CA GLY A 266 -28.91 -38.44 -0.24
C GLY A 266 -28.95 -37.13 -1.03
N ALA A 267 -29.78 -37.09 -2.07
CA ALA A 267 -29.95 -35.90 -2.91
C ALA A 267 -30.63 -34.76 -2.14
N SER A 268 -30.47 -33.53 -2.61
CA SER A 268 -31.44 -32.47 -2.30
C SER A 268 -32.82 -32.95 -2.75
N GLY A 269 -33.69 -33.29 -1.80
CA GLY A 269 -35.02 -33.89 -2.08
C GLY A 269 -35.03 -35.43 -2.23
N GLY A 270 -33.94 -36.14 -1.90
CA GLY A 270 -33.90 -37.60 -1.85
C GLY A 270 -34.10 -38.16 -0.43
N ASN A 271 -34.31 -39.47 -0.31
CA ASN A 271 -34.45 -40.14 0.99
C ASN A 271 -33.19 -39.92 1.84
N ASP A 272 -33.37 -39.47 3.08
CA ASP A 272 -32.32 -39.43 4.10
C ASP A 272 -31.86 -40.87 4.34
N HIS A 273 -30.64 -41.22 3.93
CA HIS A 273 -30.03 -42.51 4.22
C HIS A 273 -29.54 -42.59 5.68
N GLY A 274 -30.38 -42.11 6.60
CA GLY A 274 -30.24 -42.24 8.03
C GLY A 274 -29.36 -41.18 8.70
N LEU A 275 -29.00 -40.05 8.08
CA LEU A 275 -28.20 -39.02 8.74
C LEU A 275 -29.05 -38.07 9.60
N THR A 276 -30.26 -37.71 9.19
CA THR A 276 -31.23 -36.95 9.99
C THR A 276 -32.22 -37.82 10.76
N GLY A 277 -32.23 -39.13 10.51
CA GLY A 277 -33.16 -40.07 11.13
C GLY A 277 -34.52 -40.10 10.42
N GLY A 278 -34.57 -39.75 9.13
CA GLY A 278 -35.80 -39.78 8.33
C GLY A 278 -36.82 -38.70 8.69
N ARG A 279 -36.37 -37.59 9.29
CA ARG A 279 -37.19 -36.39 9.51
C ARG A 279 -36.59 -35.18 8.82
#